data_AF-D4J8K2-F1
#
_entry.id   AF-D4J8K2-F1
#
_cell.length_a   1.000
_cell.length_b   1.000
_cell.length_c   1.000
_cell.angle_alpha   90.00
_cell.angle_beta   90.00
_cell.angle_gamma   90.00
#
_symmetry.space_group_name_H-M   'P 1'
#
loop_
_entity.id
_entity.type
_entity.pdbx_description
1 polymer ?
#
loop_
_entity_poly.entity_id
_entity_poly.type
_entity_poly.pdbx_seq_one_letter_code
_entity_poly.pdbx_strand_id
1 'polypeptide(L)'
;MYYDYPEDEFYSDGEYQEQIDILKTAVRNSVKSEILEEMNRLRAENEKLQGIKEHFEEIERDFEIKKAECDGIVQNAEFTARTARLVKLMKDHKVVKWKSSRELVYGPKCQRCDKNRQVEVTLPSGRTVKDTCKCATKGKWFYYPKMYILNSFSDRYGRGTIDAYYKESKSNDDDAHYELYSHVLRDDLTRDEKETAIKELDRNVLKILFNSEEECQAVCDRLNKGLGNFMYTDEGKDIREIIKGEKPDES
;
A
#
# COMPACT_ATOMS: atom_id res chain seq x y z
N MET A 1 -67.13 85.97 -53.49
CA MET A 1 -66.27 84.83 -53.11
C MET A 1 -65.01 85.39 -52.48
N TYR A 2 -64.56 84.73 -51.42
CA TYR A 2 -63.38 84.98 -50.59
C TYR A 2 -63.49 86.15 -49.59
N TYR A 3 -63.74 85.78 -48.34
CA TYR A 3 -63.46 86.57 -47.15
C TYR A 3 -61.96 86.52 -46.91
N ASP A 4 -61.28 87.65 -46.96
CA ASP A 4 -59.90 87.79 -46.51
C ASP A 4 -59.95 88.38 -45.10
N TYR A 5 -59.86 87.50 -44.11
CA TYR A 5 -59.61 87.90 -42.73
C TYR A 5 -58.11 88.23 -42.63
N PRO A 6 -57.72 89.44 -42.21
CA PRO A 6 -56.36 89.67 -41.76
C PRO A 6 -56.15 88.84 -40.49
N GLU A 7 -55.53 87.68 -40.64
CA GLU A 7 -54.70 87.08 -39.61
C GLU A 7 -53.53 88.05 -39.32
N ASP A 8 -53.04 88.03 -38.08
CA ASP A 8 -51.95 88.87 -37.53
C ASP A 8 -52.46 90.18 -36.89
N GLU A 9 -52.50 90.41 -35.57
CA GLU A 9 -51.86 89.81 -34.41
C GLU A 9 -52.80 90.02 -33.20
N PHE A 10 -53.44 88.95 -32.70
CA PHE A 10 -54.35 89.04 -31.53
C PHE A 10 -53.62 88.97 -30.18
N TYR A 11 -52.28 88.90 -30.18
CA TYR A 11 -51.47 88.85 -28.98
C TYR A 11 -50.39 89.92 -29.05
N SER A 12 -50.58 91.03 -28.35
CA SER A 12 -49.46 91.88 -27.96
C SER A 12 -48.49 91.02 -27.14
N ASP A 13 -47.19 91.08 -27.44
CA ASP A 13 -46.11 90.60 -26.57
C ASP A 13 -46.26 91.27 -25.19
N GLY A 14 -47.03 90.62 -24.32
CA GLY A 14 -47.77 91.27 -23.24
C GLY A 14 -46.98 91.34 -21.94
N GLU A 15 -47.23 92.43 -21.22
CA GLU A 15 -46.98 92.83 -19.81
C GLU A 15 -46.32 91.88 -18.78
N TYR A 16 -46.32 90.57 -18.99
CA TYR A 16 -45.87 89.54 -18.04
C TYR A 16 -44.66 88.73 -18.52
N GLN A 17 -44.09 89.03 -19.68
CA GLN A 17 -43.02 88.22 -20.27
C GLN A 17 -41.76 88.16 -19.40
N GLU A 18 -41.40 89.26 -18.75
CA GLU A 18 -40.29 89.32 -17.80
C GLU A 18 -40.53 88.42 -16.57
N GLN A 19 -41.79 88.36 -16.09
CA GLN A 19 -42.18 87.49 -14.98
C GLN A 19 -42.16 86.00 -15.37
N ILE A 20 -42.55 85.70 -16.61
CA ILE A 20 -42.47 84.35 -17.18
C ILE A 20 -41.00 83.89 -17.30
N ASP A 21 -40.10 84.78 -17.72
CA ASP A 21 -38.68 84.44 -17.84
C ASP A 21 -38.00 84.29 -16.48
N ILE A 22 -38.37 85.10 -15.48
CA ILE A 22 -37.94 84.91 -14.08
C ILE A 22 -38.41 83.56 -13.56
N LEU A 23 -39.68 83.20 -13.79
CA LEU A 23 -40.24 81.91 -13.35
C LEU A 23 -39.56 80.74 -14.07
N LYS A 24 -39.36 80.81 -15.39
CA LYS A 24 -38.62 79.80 -16.15
C LYS A 24 -37.21 79.62 -15.62
N THR A 25 -36.52 80.71 -15.29
CA THR A 25 -35.15 80.67 -14.78
C THR A 25 -35.10 80.09 -13.37
N ALA A 26 -36.04 80.47 -12.50
CA ALA A 26 -36.18 79.92 -11.15
C ALA A 26 -36.48 78.42 -11.17
N VAL A 27 -37.44 77.98 -12.00
CA VAL A 27 -37.77 76.56 -12.17
C VAL A 27 -36.58 75.79 -12.74
N ARG A 28 -35.90 76.32 -13.76
CA ARG A 28 -34.73 75.68 -14.36
C ARG A 28 -33.59 75.55 -13.37
N ASN A 29 -33.36 76.55 -12.52
CA ASN A 29 -32.33 76.52 -11.49
C ASN A 29 -32.70 75.55 -10.36
N SER A 30 -33.95 75.55 -9.88
CA SER A 30 -34.44 74.64 -8.84
C SER A 30 -34.34 73.17 -9.28
N VAL A 31 -34.82 72.86 -10.49
CA VAL A 31 -34.76 71.51 -11.04
C VAL A 31 -33.30 71.09 -11.26
N LYS A 32 -32.44 72.00 -11.73
CA LYS A 32 -31.02 71.71 -11.93
C LYS A 32 -30.28 71.48 -10.61
N SER A 33 -30.59 72.23 -9.55
CA SER A 33 -29.99 72.03 -8.22
C SER A 33 -30.45 70.72 -7.59
N GLU A 34 -31.74 70.40 -7.64
CA GLU A 34 -32.28 69.13 -7.12
C GLU A 34 -31.67 67.92 -7.84
N ILE A 35 -31.60 67.97 -9.17
CA ILE A 35 -30.97 66.90 -9.97
C ILE A 35 -29.48 66.76 -9.63
N LEU A 36 -28.75 67.87 -9.42
CA LEU A 36 -27.33 67.83 -9.07
C LEU A 36 -27.10 67.28 -7.66
N GLU A 37 -27.90 67.67 -6.68
CA GLU A 37 -27.83 67.15 -5.31
C GLU A 37 -28.09 65.64 -5.29
N GLU A 38 -29.10 65.17 -6.01
CA GLU A 38 -29.42 63.75 -6.04
C GLU A 38 -28.39 62.94 -6.84
N MET A 39 -27.83 63.50 -7.92
CA MET A 39 -26.67 62.91 -8.61
C MET A 39 -25.48 62.71 -7.67
N ASN A 40 -25.17 63.73 -6.86
CA ASN A 40 -24.04 63.68 -5.93
C ASN A 40 -24.30 62.68 -4.79
N ARG A 41 -25.55 62.63 -4.29
CA ARG A 41 -25.96 61.64 -3.28
C ARG A 41 -25.83 60.21 -3.83
N LEU A 42 -26.34 59.96 -5.04
CA LEU A 42 -26.24 58.66 -5.72
C LEU A 42 -24.79 58.26 -5.99
N ARG A 43 -23.91 59.21 -6.36
CA ARG A 43 -22.47 58.92 -6.52
C ARG A 43 -21.83 58.46 -5.21
N ALA A 44 -22.09 59.19 -4.12
CA ALA A 44 -21.53 58.86 -2.81
C ALA A 44 -22.05 57.52 -2.28
N GLU A 45 -23.31 57.17 -2.56
CA GLU A 45 -23.88 55.87 -2.20
C GLU A 45 -23.29 54.74 -3.03
N ASN A 46 -23.12 54.93 -4.34
CA ASN A 46 -22.53 53.94 -5.23
C ASN A 46 -21.06 53.64 -4.87
N GLU A 47 -20.30 54.67 -4.49
CA GLU A 47 -18.92 54.53 -4.02
C GLU A 47 -18.84 53.71 -2.71
N LYS A 48 -19.77 53.94 -1.76
CA LYS A 48 -19.89 53.11 -0.55
C LYS A 48 -20.26 51.66 -0.88
N LEU A 49 -21.19 51.44 -1.81
CA LEU A 49 -21.62 50.11 -2.22
C LEU A 49 -20.50 49.33 -2.92
N GLN A 50 -19.68 50.01 -3.73
CA GLN A 50 -18.48 49.41 -4.31
C GLN A 50 -17.47 48.97 -3.23
N GLY A 51 -17.20 49.83 -2.24
CA GLY A 51 -16.32 49.45 -1.13
C GLY A 51 -16.84 48.26 -0.33
N ILE A 52 -18.16 48.20 -0.07
CA ILE A 52 -18.79 47.05 0.59
C ILE A 52 -18.64 45.78 -0.26
N LYS A 53 -18.86 45.88 -1.57
CA LYS A 53 -18.74 44.75 -2.50
C LYS A 53 -17.32 44.18 -2.51
N GLU A 54 -16.30 45.02 -2.61
CA GLU A 54 -14.89 44.60 -2.58
C GLU A 54 -14.55 43.87 -1.28
N HIS A 55 -15.05 44.38 -0.14
CA HIS A 55 -14.86 43.74 1.16
C HIS A 55 -15.52 42.36 1.24
N PHE A 56 -16.73 42.20 0.68
CA PHE A 56 -17.40 40.89 0.61
C PHE A 56 -16.64 39.92 -0.29
N GLU A 57 -16.14 40.36 -1.45
CA GLU A 57 -15.33 39.51 -2.35
C GLU A 57 -13.99 39.10 -1.72
N GLU A 58 -13.41 39.94 -0.85
CA GLU A 58 -12.25 39.58 -0.05
C GLU A 58 -12.60 38.51 1.00
N ILE A 59 -13.69 38.71 1.74
CA ILE A 59 -14.16 37.75 2.75
C ILE A 59 -14.48 36.40 2.11
N GLU A 60 -15.16 36.37 0.97
CA GLU A 60 -15.47 35.13 0.24
C GLU A 60 -14.20 34.37 -0.16
N ARG A 61 -13.19 35.08 -0.67
CA ARG A 61 -11.89 34.48 -1.02
C ARG A 61 -11.19 33.90 0.21
N ASP A 62 -11.16 34.64 1.31
CA ASP A 62 -10.56 34.18 2.56
C ASP A 62 -11.27 32.94 3.12
N PHE A 63 -12.60 32.91 3.05
CA PHE A 63 -13.38 31.73 3.45
C PHE A 63 -13.07 30.51 2.59
N GLU A 64 -12.98 30.65 1.27
CA GLU A 64 -12.65 29.53 0.38
C GLU A 64 -11.21 29.02 0.61
N ILE A 65 -10.25 29.92 0.86
CA ILE A 65 -8.87 29.54 1.23
C ILE A 65 -8.89 28.75 2.54
N LYS A 66 -9.56 29.26 3.58
CA LYS A 66 -9.62 28.61 4.90
C LYS A 66 -10.32 27.25 4.83
N LYS A 67 -11.35 27.12 4.02
CA LYS A 67 -12.04 25.85 3.78
C LYS A 67 -11.11 24.83 3.12
N ALA A 68 -10.38 25.23 2.08
CA ALA A 68 -9.39 24.36 1.42
C ALA A 68 -8.25 23.95 2.37
N GLU A 69 -7.77 24.86 3.23
CA GLU A 69 -6.80 24.54 4.28
C GLU A 69 -7.35 23.51 5.27
N CYS A 70 -8.59 23.68 5.74
CA CYS A 70 -9.24 22.73 6.64
C CYS A 70 -9.40 21.35 5.99
N ASP A 71 -9.85 21.28 4.74
CA ASP A 71 -9.97 20.03 4.01
C ASP A 71 -8.61 19.33 3.84
N GLY A 72 -7.56 20.10 3.56
CA GLY A 72 -6.18 19.60 3.49
C GLY A 72 -5.68 19.04 4.83
N ILE A 73 -5.97 19.71 5.95
CA ILE A 73 -5.63 19.25 7.30
C ILE A 73 -6.34 17.94 7.61
N VAL A 74 -7.64 17.84 7.31
CA VAL A 74 -8.44 16.61 7.53
C VAL A 74 -7.87 15.46 6.71
N GLN A 75 -7.62 15.66 5.41
CA GLN A 75 -7.03 14.62 4.56
C GLN A 75 -5.66 14.17 5.04
N ASN A 76 -4.80 15.10 5.45
CA ASN A 76 -3.47 14.78 5.98
C ASN A 76 -3.54 14.03 7.31
N ALA A 77 -4.47 14.42 8.19
CA ALA A 77 -4.71 13.72 9.45
C ALA A 77 -5.22 12.30 9.22
N GLU A 78 -6.16 12.12 8.28
CA GLU A 78 -6.63 10.79 7.86
C GLU A 78 -5.50 9.94 7.27
N PHE A 79 -4.69 10.51 6.37
CA PHE A 79 -3.56 9.84 5.76
C PHE A 79 -2.54 9.41 6.82
N THR A 80 -2.22 10.30 7.77
CA THR A 80 -1.31 10.02 8.88
C THR A 80 -1.86 8.90 9.77
N ALA A 81 -3.15 8.93 10.09
CA ALA A 81 -3.80 7.88 10.89
C ALA A 81 -3.79 6.52 10.16
N ARG A 82 -4.09 6.49 8.86
CA ARG A 82 -4.03 5.27 8.03
C ARG A 82 -2.60 4.72 7.98
N THR A 83 -1.61 5.59 7.78
CA THR A 83 -0.20 5.22 7.70
C THR A 83 0.32 4.69 9.03
N ALA A 84 0.01 5.36 10.15
CA ALA A 84 0.41 4.90 11.49
C ALA A 84 -0.22 3.53 11.83
N ARG A 85 -1.48 3.31 11.43
CA ARG A 85 -2.14 2.00 11.56
C ARG A 85 -1.43 0.93 10.73
N LEU A 86 -1.08 1.24 9.48
CA LEU A 86 -0.30 0.34 8.62
C LEU A 86 1.05 0.00 9.23
N VAL A 87 1.84 0.98 9.66
CA VAL A 87 3.15 0.74 10.32
C VAL A 87 3.00 -0.17 11.53
N LYS A 88 1.97 0.04 12.36
CA LYS A 88 1.69 -0.82 13.53
C LYS A 88 1.36 -2.26 13.13
N LEU A 89 0.57 -2.46 12.07
CA LEU A 89 0.18 -3.79 11.57
C LEU A 89 1.35 -4.49 10.86
N MET A 90 2.24 -3.73 10.21
CA MET A 90 3.37 -4.25 9.45
C MET A 90 4.59 -4.56 10.31
N LYS A 91 4.66 -4.05 11.56
CA LYS A 91 5.81 -4.19 12.47
C LYS A 91 6.22 -5.65 12.71
N ASP A 92 5.26 -6.58 12.72
CA ASP A 92 5.49 -8.00 13.01
C ASP A 92 5.79 -8.82 11.75
N HIS A 93 5.68 -8.20 10.57
CA HIS A 93 5.90 -8.82 9.26
C HIS A 93 7.21 -8.33 8.65
N LYS A 94 8.27 -9.13 8.81
CA LYS A 94 9.55 -8.91 8.12
C LYS A 94 9.44 -9.31 6.65
N VAL A 95 10.24 -8.66 5.80
CA VAL A 95 10.37 -9.04 4.38
C VAL A 95 10.95 -10.44 4.22
N VAL A 96 11.89 -10.82 5.10
CA VAL A 96 12.53 -12.13 5.10
C VAL A 96 12.21 -12.87 6.39
N LYS A 97 11.81 -14.12 6.26
CA LYS A 97 11.66 -15.08 7.34
C LYS A 97 12.32 -16.40 7.00
N TRP A 98 12.59 -17.20 8.03
CA TRP A 98 13.27 -18.48 7.91
C TRP A 98 12.36 -19.61 8.37
N LYS A 99 12.46 -20.77 7.73
CA LYS A 99 11.67 -21.95 8.06
C LYS A 99 12.54 -23.18 8.11
N SER A 100 12.27 -24.08 9.06
CA SER A 100 12.90 -25.41 9.09
C SER A 100 12.41 -26.25 7.91
N SER A 101 13.24 -26.38 6.89
CA SER A 101 13.07 -27.35 5.81
C SER A 101 13.72 -28.68 6.19
N ARG A 102 13.48 -29.73 5.41
CA ARG A 102 14.04 -31.07 5.68
C ARG A 102 14.33 -31.85 4.40
N GLU A 103 15.43 -32.59 4.43
CA GLU A 103 15.81 -33.58 3.42
C GLU A 103 15.99 -34.97 4.04
N LEU A 104 15.83 -36.01 3.21
CA LEU A 104 16.15 -37.39 3.62
C LEU A 104 17.66 -37.64 3.56
N VAL A 105 18.21 -38.10 4.68
CA VAL A 105 19.62 -38.49 4.82
C VAL A 105 19.75 -39.96 5.24
N TYR A 106 20.86 -40.55 4.81
CA TYR A 106 21.21 -41.94 4.96
C TYR A 106 22.61 -42.06 5.58
N GLY A 107 22.92 -43.26 6.08
CA GLY A 107 24.26 -43.59 6.53
C GLY A 107 25.27 -43.61 5.37
N PRO A 108 26.58 -43.73 5.66
CA PRO A 108 27.63 -43.76 4.66
C PRO A 108 27.37 -44.86 3.61
N LYS A 109 27.55 -44.50 2.33
CA LYS A 109 27.38 -45.42 1.21
C LYS A 109 28.66 -46.22 0.96
N CYS A 110 28.54 -47.49 0.58
CA CYS A 110 29.70 -48.28 0.18
C CYS A 110 29.92 -48.24 -1.34
N GLN A 111 31.13 -48.56 -1.79
CA GLN A 111 31.50 -48.56 -3.22
C GLN A 111 30.92 -49.73 -4.01
N ARG A 112 30.25 -50.69 -3.35
CA ARG A 112 29.80 -51.94 -3.98
C ARG A 112 28.34 -51.93 -4.44
N CYS A 113 27.57 -50.89 -4.08
CA CYS A 113 26.15 -50.81 -4.39
C CYS A 113 25.82 -49.67 -5.33
N ASP A 114 24.69 -49.81 -6.03
CA ASP A 114 24.17 -48.78 -6.91
C ASP A 114 23.59 -47.58 -6.13
N LYS A 115 23.03 -46.60 -6.86
CA LYS A 115 22.37 -45.41 -6.26
C LYS A 115 21.22 -45.74 -5.32
N ASN A 116 20.55 -46.88 -5.52
CA ASN A 116 19.45 -47.35 -4.67
C ASN A 116 19.96 -48.23 -3.52
N ARG A 117 21.29 -48.32 -3.34
CA ARG A 117 21.95 -49.20 -2.38
C ARG A 117 21.59 -50.67 -2.61
N GLN A 118 21.47 -51.07 -3.87
CA GLN A 118 21.26 -52.46 -4.28
C GLN A 118 22.56 -53.06 -4.83
N VAL A 119 22.70 -54.38 -4.69
CA VAL A 119 23.81 -55.16 -5.24
C VAL A 119 23.25 -56.20 -6.20
N GLU A 120 23.93 -56.41 -7.34
CA GLU A 120 23.56 -57.46 -8.27
C GLU A 120 24.17 -58.79 -7.82
N VAL A 121 23.32 -59.81 -7.72
CA VAL A 121 23.69 -61.16 -7.28
C VAL A 121 23.27 -62.14 -8.37
N THR A 122 24.21 -62.92 -8.88
CA THR A 122 23.93 -64.00 -9.82
C THR A 122 23.55 -65.26 -9.04
N LEU A 123 22.33 -65.73 -9.22
CA LEU A 123 21.84 -66.97 -8.63
C LEU A 123 22.48 -68.19 -9.29
N PRO A 124 22.53 -69.36 -8.63
CA PRO A 124 23.02 -70.62 -9.23
C PRO A 124 22.29 -71.01 -10.53
N SER A 125 21.07 -70.49 -10.74
CA SER A 125 20.30 -70.67 -11.98
C SER A 125 20.77 -69.79 -13.17
N GLY A 126 21.82 -68.98 -13.00
CA GLY A 126 22.32 -68.03 -14.00
C GLY A 126 21.53 -66.72 -14.09
N ARG A 127 20.42 -66.58 -13.36
CA ARG A 127 19.64 -65.34 -13.28
C ARG A 127 20.30 -64.31 -12.36
N THR A 128 20.35 -63.06 -12.79
CA THR A 128 20.79 -61.93 -11.94
C THR A 128 19.58 -61.33 -11.23
N VAL A 129 19.69 -61.17 -9.91
CA VAL A 129 18.70 -60.49 -9.08
C VAL A 129 19.35 -59.33 -8.32
N LYS A 130 18.54 -58.37 -7.89
CA LYS A 130 19.00 -57.29 -7.02
C LYS A 130 18.72 -57.64 -5.56
N ASP A 131 19.72 -57.53 -4.72
CA ASP A 131 19.61 -57.66 -3.27
C ASP A 131 19.92 -56.34 -2.57
N THR A 132 19.39 -56.15 -1.36
CA THR A 132 19.63 -54.94 -0.57
C THR A 132 21.04 -54.96 -0.01
N CYS A 133 21.81 -53.90 -0.26
CA CYS A 133 23.17 -53.82 0.26
C CYS A 133 23.17 -53.71 1.79
N LYS A 134 24.19 -54.28 2.44
CA LYS A 134 24.41 -54.15 3.89
C LYS A 134 24.54 -52.70 4.37
N CYS A 135 24.97 -51.77 3.52
CA CYS A 135 25.02 -50.34 3.84
C CYS A 135 23.69 -49.60 3.63
N ALA A 136 22.61 -50.30 3.24
CA ALA A 136 21.29 -49.72 3.13
C ALA A 136 20.74 -49.43 4.53
N THR A 137 20.57 -48.14 4.83
CA THR A 137 19.97 -47.67 6.07
C THR A 137 18.60 -47.07 5.79
N LYS A 138 17.68 -47.13 6.75
CA LYS A 138 16.43 -46.36 6.67
C LYS A 138 16.75 -44.85 6.70
N GLY A 139 16.10 -44.08 5.83
CA GLY A 139 16.28 -42.63 5.79
C GLY A 139 15.87 -41.97 7.10
N LYS A 140 16.58 -40.91 7.47
CA LYS A 140 16.25 -40.00 8.57
C LYS A 140 16.07 -38.59 8.01
N TRP A 141 15.36 -37.73 8.73
CA TRP A 141 15.20 -36.33 8.33
C TRP A 141 16.36 -35.49 8.86
N PHE A 142 17.04 -34.79 7.95
CA PHE A 142 17.97 -33.71 8.28
C PHE A 142 17.26 -32.38 8.08
N TYR A 143 17.28 -31.53 9.09
CA TYR A 143 16.60 -30.23 9.11
C TYR A 143 17.59 -29.09 8.89
N TYR A 144 17.20 -28.09 8.12
CA TYR A 144 18.02 -26.90 7.84
C TYR A 144 17.15 -25.66 7.63
N PRO A 145 17.66 -24.46 7.94
CA PRO A 145 16.96 -23.21 7.63
C PRO A 145 16.86 -22.98 6.13
N LYS A 146 15.68 -22.60 5.66
CA LYS A 146 15.45 -22.14 4.30
C LYS A 146 14.78 -20.77 4.31
N MET A 147 15.20 -19.91 3.38
CA MET A 147 14.74 -18.52 3.30
C MET A 147 13.38 -18.42 2.61
N TYR A 148 12.49 -17.62 3.21
CA TYR A 148 11.16 -17.30 2.70
C TYR A 148 11.00 -15.79 2.63
N ILE A 149 10.51 -15.30 1.49
CA ILE A 149 10.31 -13.89 1.20
C ILE A 149 8.82 -13.57 1.27
N LEU A 150 8.48 -12.43 1.86
CA LEU A 150 7.14 -11.89 1.90
C LEU A 150 6.61 -11.70 0.48
N ASN A 151 5.51 -12.38 0.16
CA ASN A 151 4.88 -12.37 -1.15
C ASN A 151 3.69 -11.43 -1.21
N SER A 152 2.80 -11.48 -0.21
CA SER A 152 1.59 -10.65 -0.21
C SER A 152 0.97 -10.48 1.18
N PHE A 153 0.06 -9.52 1.26
CA PHE A 153 -0.84 -9.34 2.40
C PHE A 153 -2.28 -9.60 1.97
N SER A 154 -3.10 -10.12 2.87
CA SER A 154 -4.54 -10.23 2.65
C SER A 154 -5.29 -9.72 3.87
N ASP A 155 -6.29 -8.87 3.61
CA ASP A 155 -7.37 -8.57 4.56
C ASP A 155 -8.67 -9.18 4.01
N ARG A 156 -8.69 -10.52 3.89
CA ARG A 156 -9.72 -11.22 3.11
C ARG A 156 -11.14 -11.08 3.69
N TYR A 157 -11.27 -10.59 4.92
CA TYR A 157 -12.55 -10.53 5.63
C TYR A 157 -12.82 -9.19 6.35
N GLY A 158 -11.98 -8.17 6.18
CA GLY A 158 -12.18 -6.86 6.81
C GLY A 158 -12.23 -6.91 8.34
N ARG A 159 -11.68 -7.97 8.95
CA ARG A 159 -11.73 -8.21 10.42
C ARG A 159 -10.69 -7.40 11.20
N GLY A 160 -9.91 -6.56 10.51
CA GLY A 160 -8.85 -5.76 11.12
C GLY A 160 -7.57 -6.56 11.42
N THR A 161 -7.47 -7.80 10.94
CA THR A 161 -6.27 -8.65 11.01
C THR A 161 -5.68 -8.82 9.62
N ILE A 162 -4.44 -8.38 9.42
CA ILE A 162 -3.71 -8.56 8.16
C ILE A 162 -3.00 -9.91 8.21
N ASP A 163 -3.24 -10.75 7.22
CA ASP A 163 -2.50 -11.99 7.02
C ASP A 163 -1.30 -11.73 6.11
N ALA A 164 -0.10 -12.12 6.55
CA ALA A 164 1.10 -12.10 5.74
C ALA A 164 1.38 -13.48 5.14
N TYR A 165 1.73 -13.46 3.86
CA TYR A 165 1.93 -14.64 3.03
C TYR A 165 3.37 -14.67 2.52
N TYR A 166 4.07 -15.79 2.68
CA TYR A 166 5.48 -15.94 2.35
C TYR A 166 5.70 -17.03 1.31
N LYS A 167 6.61 -16.80 0.37
CA LYS A 167 7.04 -17.73 -0.67
C LYS A 167 8.49 -18.13 -0.43
N GLU A 168 8.83 -19.38 -0.72
CA GLU A 168 10.20 -19.87 -0.69
C GLU A 168 11.07 -19.12 -1.71
N SER A 169 12.24 -18.65 -1.30
CA SER A 169 13.22 -18.05 -2.22
C SER A 169 13.80 -19.16 -3.10
N LYS A 170 13.55 -19.10 -4.42
CA LYS A 170 14.26 -19.94 -5.39
C LYS A 170 15.61 -19.28 -5.71
N SER A 171 16.68 -20.06 -5.70
CA SER A 171 18.05 -19.54 -5.86
C SER A 171 18.44 -19.24 -7.32
N ASN A 172 17.64 -19.58 -8.33
CA ASN A 172 17.99 -19.36 -9.75
C ASN A 172 16.73 -19.28 -10.63
N ASP A 173 16.05 -18.14 -10.68
CA ASP A 173 15.16 -17.84 -11.81
C ASP A 173 15.11 -16.33 -12.00
N ASP A 174 15.82 -15.85 -13.02
CA ASP A 174 15.68 -14.51 -13.61
C ASP A 174 14.31 -14.32 -14.29
N ASP A 175 13.48 -15.37 -14.33
CA ASP A 175 12.14 -15.33 -14.91
C ASP A 175 11.06 -15.44 -13.81
N ALA A 176 10.22 -14.41 -13.76
CA ALA A 176 9.04 -14.34 -12.90
C ALA A 176 7.98 -15.38 -13.34
N HIS A 177 8.22 -16.66 -13.08
CA HIS A 177 7.23 -17.70 -13.23
C HIS A 177 6.22 -17.61 -12.07
N TYR A 178 5.03 -17.09 -12.37
CA TYR A 178 3.85 -17.18 -11.50
C TYR A 178 3.35 -18.63 -11.50
N GLU A 179 3.94 -19.49 -10.68
CA GLU A 179 3.39 -20.82 -10.41
C GLU A 179 2.04 -20.68 -9.72
N LEU A 180 0.98 -21.17 -10.38
CA LEU A 180 -0.41 -21.23 -9.90
C LEU A 180 -0.56 -22.00 -8.56
N TYR A 181 0.50 -22.69 -8.13
CA TYR A 181 0.62 -23.47 -6.90
C TYR A 181 1.87 -23.10 -6.09
N SER A 182 2.30 -21.83 -6.09
CA SER A 182 3.37 -21.41 -5.19
C SER A 182 3.01 -21.79 -3.74
N HIS A 183 3.96 -22.41 -3.02
CA HIS A 183 3.80 -22.79 -1.61
C HIS A 183 3.77 -21.54 -0.74
N VAL A 184 2.68 -20.79 -0.83
CA VAL A 184 2.47 -19.57 -0.07
C VAL A 184 2.06 -19.95 1.36
N LEU A 185 2.92 -19.63 2.32
CA LEU A 185 2.70 -19.91 3.74
C LEU A 185 2.11 -18.70 4.43
N ARG A 186 1.05 -18.92 5.20
CA ARG A 186 0.48 -17.92 6.10
C ARG A 186 1.21 -17.97 7.43
N ASP A 187 1.60 -16.81 7.97
CA ASP A 187 2.13 -16.71 9.34
C ASP A 187 0.96 -16.59 10.33
N ASP A 188 0.40 -17.74 10.74
CA ASP A 188 -0.84 -17.80 11.54
C ASP A 188 -0.65 -18.29 12.99
N LEU A 189 0.56 -18.70 13.36
CA LEU A 189 0.85 -19.16 14.72
C LEU A 189 1.07 -17.97 15.67
N THR A 190 0.38 -18.01 16.81
CA THR A 190 0.59 -17.08 17.92
C THR A 190 1.96 -17.28 18.57
N ARG A 191 2.41 -16.30 19.36
CA ARG A 191 3.69 -16.38 20.08
C ARG A 191 3.73 -17.60 21.01
N ASP A 192 2.66 -17.86 21.75
CA ASP A 192 2.58 -18.96 22.72
C ASP A 192 2.57 -20.34 22.03
N GLU A 193 1.90 -20.45 20.88
CA GLU A 193 1.94 -21.66 20.05
C GLU A 193 3.34 -21.92 19.50
N LYS A 194 4.04 -20.87 19.03
CA LYS A 194 5.44 -20.98 18.57
C LYS A 194 6.35 -21.45 19.71
N GLU A 195 6.23 -20.85 20.90
CA GLU A 195 7.05 -21.22 22.06
C GLU A 195 6.81 -22.66 22.52
N THR A 196 5.54 -23.08 22.58
CA THR A 196 5.16 -24.44 22.94
C THR A 196 5.70 -25.45 21.94
N ALA A 197 5.50 -25.20 20.65
CA ALA A 197 6.00 -26.04 19.57
C ALA A 197 7.54 -26.19 19.65
N ILE A 198 8.27 -25.09 19.80
CA ILE A 198 9.75 -25.11 19.93
C ILE A 198 10.20 -25.87 21.17
N LYS A 199 9.48 -25.74 22.30
CA LYS A 199 9.83 -26.42 23.55
C LYS A 199 9.63 -27.93 23.43
N GLU A 200 8.49 -28.35 22.90
CA GLU A 200 8.08 -29.75 22.78
C GLU A 200 8.64 -30.44 21.53
N LEU A 201 9.20 -29.69 20.59
CA LEU A 201 9.62 -30.18 19.27
C LEU A 201 8.48 -30.92 18.54
N ASP A 202 7.28 -30.34 18.60
CA ASP A 202 6.07 -30.92 18.01
C ASP A 202 6.07 -30.80 16.46
N ARG A 203 4.99 -31.29 15.84
CA ARG A 203 4.84 -31.19 14.37
C ARG A 203 4.66 -29.76 13.86
N ASN A 204 4.19 -28.83 14.69
CA ASN A 204 3.97 -27.43 14.32
C ASN A 204 5.27 -26.64 14.23
N VAL A 205 6.38 -27.12 14.80
CA VAL A 205 7.71 -26.52 14.61
C VAL A 205 8.04 -26.29 13.13
N LEU A 206 7.64 -27.22 12.26
CA LEU A 206 7.89 -27.13 10.81
C LEU A 206 7.04 -26.08 10.10
N LYS A 207 6.05 -25.49 10.78
CA LYS A 207 5.20 -24.41 10.27
C LYS A 207 5.68 -23.03 10.73
N ILE A 208 6.60 -22.97 11.69
CA ILE A 208 7.07 -21.70 12.26
C ILE A 208 7.90 -20.94 11.24
N LEU A 209 7.56 -19.66 11.06
CA LEU A 209 8.36 -18.67 10.35
C LEU A 209 9.14 -17.83 11.37
N PHE A 210 10.45 -18.02 11.39
CA PHE A 210 11.40 -17.35 12.27
C PHE A 210 11.84 -16.01 11.70
N ASN A 211 12.16 -15.07 12.58
CA ASN A 211 12.57 -13.71 12.21
C ASN A 211 14.08 -13.58 11.96
N SER A 212 14.86 -14.61 12.28
CA SER A 212 16.29 -14.70 12.02
C SER A 212 16.69 -16.12 11.61
N GLU A 213 17.81 -16.23 10.88
CA GLU A 213 18.34 -17.53 10.46
C GLU A 213 18.84 -18.31 11.68
N GLU A 214 19.48 -17.64 12.62
CA GLU A 214 20.12 -18.22 13.80
C GLU A 214 19.10 -18.89 14.72
N GLU A 215 17.92 -18.27 14.90
CA GLU A 215 16.81 -18.86 15.65
C GLU A 215 16.32 -20.16 14.99
N CYS A 216 16.17 -20.12 13.66
CA CYS A 216 15.76 -21.29 12.89
C CYS A 216 16.83 -22.39 12.93
N GLN A 217 18.11 -22.02 12.83
CA GLN A 217 19.24 -22.94 12.88
C GLN A 217 19.32 -23.63 14.24
N ALA A 218 19.16 -22.90 15.34
CA ALA A 218 19.16 -23.48 16.69
C ALA A 218 18.05 -24.54 16.87
N VAL A 219 16.87 -24.32 16.28
CA VAL A 219 15.79 -25.32 16.26
C VAL A 219 16.13 -26.51 15.36
N CYS A 220 16.69 -26.27 14.18
CA CYS A 220 17.16 -27.32 13.27
C CYS A 220 18.22 -28.20 13.95
N ASP A 221 19.17 -27.60 14.67
CA ASP A 221 20.23 -28.31 15.41
C ASP A 221 19.65 -29.21 16.50
N ARG A 222 18.59 -28.76 17.19
CA ARG A 222 17.86 -29.58 18.17
C ARG A 222 17.15 -30.75 17.51
N LEU A 223 16.50 -30.53 16.36
CA LEU A 223 15.83 -31.60 15.58
C LEU A 223 16.84 -32.61 15.01
N ASN A 224 18.05 -32.16 14.69
CA ASN A 224 19.13 -32.98 14.16
C ASN A 224 19.89 -33.77 15.23
N LYS A 225 19.60 -33.56 16.53
CA LYS A 225 20.23 -34.34 17.60
C LYS A 225 19.90 -35.83 17.42
N GLY A 226 20.94 -36.66 17.38
CA GLY A 226 20.79 -38.12 17.21
C GLY A 226 20.84 -38.62 15.76
N LEU A 227 21.16 -37.75 14.79
CA LEU A 227 21.45 -38.18 13.42
C LEU A 227 22.75 -39.00 13.32
N GLY A 228 23.75 -38.71 14.15
CA GLY A 228 25.02 -39.44 14.12
C GLY A 228 25.72 -39.28 12.76
N ASN A 229 26.01 -40.40 12.09
CA ASN A 229 26.65 -40.44 10.77
C ASN A 229 25.66 -40.38 9.58
N PHE A 230 24.38 -40.12 9.83
CA PHE A 230 23.38 -39.94 8.79
C PHE A 230 23.47 -38.52 8.23
N MET A 231 24.37 -38.33 7.28
CA MET A 231 24.66 -37.03 6.64
C MET A 231 24.73 -37.13 5.11
N TYR A 232 24.35 -38.28 4.54
CA TYR A 232 24.55 -38.54 3.12
C TYR A 232 23.23 -38.64 2.36
N THR A 233 23.20 -38.17 1.12
CA THR A 233 22.10 -38.48 0.20
C THR A 233 22.07 -39.98 -0.15
N ASP A 234 21.04 -40.40 -0.87
CA ASP A 234 20.95 -41.74 -1.46
C ASP A 234 22.16 -42.04 -2.37
N GLU A 235 22.63 -41.04 -3.11
CA GLU A 235 23.83 -41.09 -3.95
C GLU A 235 25.14 -41.18 -3.16
N GLY A 236 25.13 -40.80 -1.87
CA GLY A 236 26.31 -40.81 -1.00
C GLY A 236 27.05 -39.48 -0.92
N LYS A 237 26.43 -38.36 -1.36
CA LYS A 237 26.97 -37.00 -1.23
C LYS A 237 26.66 -36.43 0.15
N ASP A 238 27.55 -35.61 0.72
CA ASP A 238 27.30 -34.96 2.00
C ASP A 238 26.22 -33.88 1.84
N ILE A 239 25.17 -33.94 2.66
CA ILE A 239 24.03 -33.03 2.62
C ILE A 239 24.44 -31.57 2.89
N ARG A 240 25.50 -31.36 3.66
CA ARG A 240 25.98 -30.01 4.04
C ARG A 240 26.59 -29.29 2.85
N GLU A 241 27.19 -30.01 1.92
CA GLU A 241 27.74 -29.45 0.69
C GLU A 241 26.64 -28.99 -0.26
N ILE A 242 25.55 -29.76 -0.34
CA ILE A 242 24.38 -29.43 -1.16
C ILE A 242 23.70 -28.16 -0.63
N ILE A 243 23.43 -28.10 0.68
CA ILE A 243 22.76 -26.94 1.29
C ILE A 243 23.60 -25.67 1.19
N LYS A 244 24.94 -25.79 1.32
CA LYS A 244 25.83 -24.63 1.12
C LYS A 244 25.78 -24.09 -0.31
N GLY A 245 25.62 -24.96 -1.31
CA GLY A 245 25.47 -24.55 -2.71
C GLY A 245 24.11 -23.94 -3.05
N GLU A 246 23.11 -24.07 -2.19
CA GLU A 246 21.78 -23.48 -2.38
C GLU A 246 21.63 -22.07 -1.79
N LYS A 247 22.56 -21.64 -0.92
CA LYS A 247 22.55 -20.28 -0.38
C LYS A 247 22.98 -19.31 -1.49
N PRO A 248 22.18 -18.29 -1.85
CA PRO A 248 22.63 -17.26 -2.77
C PRO A 248 23.86 -16.57 -2.16
N ASP A 249 24.87 -16.30 -2.99
CA ASP A 249 26.06 -15.54 -2.57
C ASP A 249 25.59 -14.21 -1.95
N GLU A 250 26.01 -13.96 -0.71
CA GLU A 250 25.83 -12.66 -0.06
C GLU A 250 26.76 -11.66 -0.75
N SER A 251 26.28 -11.02 -1.82
CA SER A 251 26.92 -9.88 -2.49
C SER A 251 26.29 -8.55 -2.07
#